data_AF-A0A177EM44-F1
#
_entry.id   AF-A0A177EM44-F1
#
_cell.length_a   1.000
_cell.length_b   1.000
_cell.length_c   1.000
_cell.angle_alpha   90.00
_cell.angle_beta   90.00
_cell.angle_gamma   90.00
#
_symmetry.space_group_name_H-M   'P 1'
#
loop_
_entity.id
_entity.type
_entity.pdbx_description
1 polymer ?
#
loop_
_entity_poly.entity_id
_entity_poly.type
_entity_poly.pdbx_seq_one_letter_code
_entity_poly.pdbx_strand_id
1 'polypeptide(L)'
;LIEFFQKYKYMFKKATKAVHADWNRVVARLSDPNIRYIKPNRNQVDFGLINMLSIIEHITGVSVPCANTENTIEKLKRILGERDKENQKYKEVLRNKNKDMSEKQIEEAIKNKYEQDKKELTELIRTHTEGLKEYIVELFNKLSINKKLEVEFTNEITADKTIADKWDIFVNIRIKVKAYLGRSLYIYVDLLIKPDYTDFMICSNENIFLSIDSAQLSNEIHNSRNLLGEPMSEQYICASYLFNNLYPLPCFARIHTVQELEACMASVHVESMIENCVSIAQLFISRKLDYNRERFILARNLLIFAYSKQLDKTHYSLEVIHALFRSIDPEDEKNQRKILSIIKITNFHTIYPDVCVGIDKEELLASSQIDYIDITSMLIFLATEKNPEKLCNVTLNYLNMNESYVRNYIDIIMDKLPKEMKFFMIDCLTDEYKSIEYIDKIIDVIEYKNFNLYIKFVFYLIQFAINDNRFDVTIYVNHLHDKLSAHA
;
A
#
# COMPACT_ATOMS: atom_id res chain seq x y z
N LEU A 1 11.71 -26.31 2.94
CA LEU A 1 11.13 -25.33 3.90
C LEU A 1 11.86 -23.99 3.86
N ILE A 2 13.17 -23.97 4.16
CA ILE A 2 13.98 -22.74 4.16
C ILE A 2 13.92 -22.01 2.82
N GLU A 3 14.12 -22.72 1.69
CA GLU A 3 14.03 -22.14 0.34
C GLU A 3 12.68 -21.48 0.07
N PHE A 4 11.57 -22.07 0.54
CA PHE A 4 10.23 -21.51 0.35
C PHE A 4 10.11 -20.18 1.09
N PHE A 5 10.46 -20.14 2.38
CA PHE A 5 10.36 -18.91 3.18
C PHE A 5 11.41 -17.85 2.78
N GLN A 6 12.55 -18.24 2.20
CA GLN A 6 13.50 -17.29 1.61
C GLN A 6 12.95 -16.69 0.31
N LYS A 7 12.41 -17.54 -0.57
CA LYS A 7 11.80 -17.12 -1.85
C LYS A 7 10.55 -16.25 -1.63
N TYR A 8 9.75 -16.59 -0.62
CA TYR A 8 8.48 -15.96 -0.29
C TYR A 8 8.53 -15.19 1.03
N LYS A 9 9.66 -14.55 1.32
CA LYS A 9 9.89 -13.85 2.60
C LYS A 9 8.96 -12.65 2.84
N TYR A 10 8.30 -12.16 1.79
CA TYR A 10 7.38 -11.03 1.84
C TYR A 10 5.96 -11.47 1.49
N MET A 11 4.96 -10.96 2.22
CA MET A 11 3.55 -11.26 1.94
C MET A 11 3.10 -10.74 0.57
N PHE A 12 2.18 -11.47 -0.08
CA PHE A 12 1.58 -11.14 -1.37
C PHE A 12 0.05 -11.05 -1.27
N LYS A 13 -0.58 -10.21 -2.11
CA LYS A 13 -2.03 -9.97 -2.12
C LYS A 13 -2.85 -11.23 -2.32
N LYS A 14 -2.40 -12.06 -3.26
CA LYS A 14 -3.02 -13.31 -3.66
C LYS A 14 -1.90 -14.30 -3.96
N ALA A 15 -2.03 -15.52 -3.47
CA ALA A 15 -1.11 -16.58 -3.83
C ALA A 15 -1.26 -16.88 -5.34
N THR A 16 -0.15 -16.81 -6.08
CA THR A 16 -0.14 -17.21 -7.49
C THR A 16 -0.14 -18.73 -7.59
N LYS A 17 -0.45 -19.27 -8.78
CA LYS A 17 -0.31 -20.71 -9.02
C LYS A 17 1.09 -21.23 -8.70
N ALA A 18 2.14 -20.41 -8.91
CA ALA A 18 3.50 -20.75 -8.57
C ALA A 18 3.72 -20.86 -7.05
N VAL A 19 3.21 -19.90 -6.27
CA VAL A 19 3.23 -19.99 -4.79
C VAL A 19 2.52 -21.24 -4.31
N HIS A 20 1.34 -21.54 -4.86
CA HIS A 20 0.60 -22.76 -4.51
C HIS A 20 1.37 -24.03 -4.88
N ALA A 21 2.02 -24.09 -6.04
CA ALA A 21 2.82 -25.24 -6.45
C ALA A 21 4.04 -25.44 -5.53
N ASP A 22 4.74 -24.37 -5.18
CA ASP A 22 5.87 -24.41 -4.28
C ASP A 22 5.46 -24.77 -2.85
N TRP A 23 4.30 -24.26 -2.39
CA TRP A 23 3.75 -24.64 -1.09
C TRP A 23 3.35 -26.11 -1.07
N ASN A 24 2.66 -26.60 -2.11
CA ASN A 24 2.34 -28.02 -2.26
C ASN A 24 3.59 -28.89 -2.22
N ARG A 25 4.72 -28.41 -2.75
CA ARG A 25 6.01 -29.12 -2.65
C ARG A 25 6.54 -29.18 -1.22
N VAL A 26 6.36 -28.11 -0.43
CA VAL A 26 6.74 -28.07 0.99
C VAL A 26 5.91 -29.05 1.81
N VAL A 27 4.60 -29.12 1.56
CA VAL A 27 3.67 -29.96 2.34
C VAL A 27 3.47 -31.37 1.74
N ALA A 28 4.13 -31.69 0.64
CA ALA A 28 4.01 -33.00 -0.01
C ALA A 28 4.77 -34.08 0.77
N ARG A 29 4.16 -35.27 0.84
CA ARG A 29 4.78 -36.50 1.36
C ARG A 29 5.41 -36.37 2.76
N LEU A 30 4.89 -35.49 3.62
CA LEU A 30 5.31 -35.39 5.02
C LEU A 30 5.13 -36.75 5.71
N SER A 31 6.08 -37.20 6.52
CA SER A 31 6.06 -38.57 7.07
C SER A 31 5.09 -38.77 8.24
N ASP A 32 4.26 -37.77 8.56
CA ASP A 32 3.32 -37.80 9.67
C ASP A 32 2.05 -38.60 9.33
N PRO A 33 1.66 -39.59 10.17
CA PRO A 33 0.41 -40.31 9.98
C PRO A 33 -0.84 -39.47 10.29
N ASN A 34 -0.71 -38.36 11.02
CA ASN A 34 -1.83 -37.46 11.34
C ASN A 34 -2.13 -36.48 10.19
N ILE A 35 -1.24 -36.36 9.20
CA ILE A 35 -1.42 -35.48 8.05
C ILE A 35 -2.12 -36.22 6.91
N ARG A 36 -3.28 -35.68 6.52
CA ARG A 36 -4.17 -36.22 5.50
C ARG A 36 -3.97 -35.50 4.16
N TYR A 37 -4.15 -36.29 3.10
CA TYR A 37 -3.98 -35.86 1.71
C TYR A 37 -5.21 -36.24 0.89
N ILE A 38 -5.60 -35.38 -0.04
CA ILE A 38 -6.71 -35.64 -0.97
C ILE A 38 -6.36 -36.78 -1.93
N LYS A 39 -5.08 -36.87 -2.32
CA LYS A 39 -4.61 -37.80 -3.35
C LYS A 39 -3.61 -38.83 -2.79
N PRO A 40 -3.62 -40.08 -3.28
CA PRO A 40 -2.68 -41.13 -2.85
C PRO A 40 -1.20 -40.80 -3.06
N ASN A 41 -0.88 -39.97 -4.06
CA ASN A 41 0.49 -39.52 -4.33
C ASN A 41 1.02 -38.49 -3.32
N ARG A 42 0.16 -38.07 -2.36
CA ARG A 42 0.46 -37.15 -1.25
C ARG A 42 1.03 -35.81 -1.69
N ASN A 43 0.56 -35.28 -2.82
CA ASN A 43 0.99 -34.00 -3.37
C ASN A 43 0.00 -32.84 -3.09
N GLN A 44 -1.14 -33.13 -2.48
CA GLN A 44 -2.19 -32.18 -2.17
C GLN A 44 -2.78 -32.52 -0.80
N VAL A 45 -2.53 -31.65 0.17
CA VAL A 45 -3.04 -31.79 1.54
C VAL A 45 -4.56 -31.63 1.56
N ASP A 46 -5.20 -32.34 2.48
CA ASP A 46 -6.63 -32.22 2.71
C ASP A 46 -6.98 -30.98 3.55
N PHE A 47 -8.25 -30.55 3.51
CA PHE A 47 -8.71 -29.37 4.25
C PHE A 47 -9.05 -29.70 5.71
N GLY A 48 -9.31 -28.65 6.50
CA GLY A 48 -9.77 -28.77 7.88
C GLY A 48 -8.74 -28.36 8.93
N LEU A 49 -9.23 -27.87 10.07
CA LEU A 49 -8.41 -27.27 11.11
C LEU A 49 -7.47 -28.29 11.76
N ILE A 50 -7.91 -29.51 12.04
CA ILE A 50 -7.06 -30.52 12.69
C ILE A 50 -5.92 -30.93 11.77
N ASN A 51 -6.20 -31.07 10.47
CA ASN A 51 -5.15 -31.35 9.48
C ASN A 51 -4.15 -30.19 9.40
N MET A 52 -4.63 -28.93 9.37
CA MET A 52 -3.76 -27.75 9.36
C MET A 52 -2.86 -27.66 10.58
N LEU A 53 -3.39 -27.88 11.79
CA LEU A 53 -2.59 -27.86 13.01
C LEU A 53 -1.51 -28.95 12.99
N SER A 54 -1.85 -30.16 12.55
CA SER A 54 -0.88 -31.26 12.42
C SER A 54 0.23 -30.94 11.41
N ILE A 55 -0.09 -30.27 10.31
CA ILE A 55 0.91 -29.78 9.32
C ILE A 55 1.83 -28.73 9.95
N ILE A 56 1.27 -27.77 10.69
CA ILE A 56 2.04 -26.70 11.34
C ILE A 56 3.00 -27.31 12.36
N GLU A 57 2.54 -28.18 13.25
CA GLU A 57 3.39 -28.89 14.22
C GLU A 57 4.53 -29.63 13.52
N HIS A 58 4.22 -30.40 12.48
CA HIS A 58 5.21 -31.21 11.76
C HIS A 58 6.29 -30.35 11.08
N ILE A 59 5.88 -29.28 10.39
CA ILE A 59 6.80 -28.43 9.63
C ILE A 59 7.66 -27.57 10.54
N THR A 60 7.10 -27.10 11.65
CA THR A 60 7.79 -26.20 12.58
C THR A 60 8.61 -26.94 13.62
N GLY A 61 8.30 -28.22 13.87
CA GLY A 61 8.86 -29.00 14.98
C GLY A 61 8.39 -28.50 16.35
N VAL A 62 7.47 -27.53 16.38
CA VAL A 62 6.89 -26.99 17.62
C VAL A 62 5.73 -27.86 18.01
N SER A 63 5.88 -28.56 19.13
CA SER A 63 4.77 -29.21 19.82
C SER A 63 4.36 -28.38 21.03
N VAL A 64 3.06 -28.45 21.36
CA VAL A 64 2.53 -27.91 22.62
C VAL A 64 2.54 -29.06 23.64
N PRO A 65 3.50 -29.13 24.59
CA PRO A 65 3.57 -30.21 25.56
C PRO A 65 2.42 -30.09 26.54
N CYS A 66 1.74 -31.20 26.80
CA CYS A 66 0.73 -31.27 27.84
C CYS A 66 1.35 -31.67 29.16
N ALA A 67 1.22 -30.80 30.17
CA ALA A 67 1.38 -31.22 31.55
C ALA A 67 0.17 -32.11 31.93
N ASN A 68 0.40 -33.43 31.97
CA ASN A 68 -0.37 -34.41 32.75
C ASN A 68 -1.84 -34.72 32.39
N THR A 69 -2.36 -34.33 31.23
CA THR A 69 -3.69 -34.80 30.73
C THR A 69 -3.69 -34.97 29.21
N GLU A 70 -4.57 -35.84 28.70
CA GLU A 70 -4.81 -35.98 27.26
C GLU A 70 -5.24 -34.63 26.66
N ASN A 71 -4.40 -34.06 25.79
CA ASN A 71 -4.64 -32.77 25.12
C ASN A 71 -6.00 -32.79 24.39
N THR A 72 -6.72 -31.68 24.44
CA THR A 72 -7.92 -31.41 23.64
C THR A 72 -7.74 -31.80 22.16
N ILE A 73 -6.56 -31.54 21.57
CA ILE A 73 -6.27 -31.91 20.17
C ILE A 73 -6.23 -33.41 19.95
N GLU A 74 -5.57 -34.18 20.81
CA GLU A 74 -5.50 -35.65 20.70
C GLU A 74 -6.88 -36.28 20.89
N LYS A 75 -7.69 -35.74 21.83
CA LYS A 75 -9.10 -36.13 21.98
C LYS A 75 -9.89 -35.90 20.70
N LEU A 76 -9.78 -34.70 20.11
CA LEU A 76 -10.49 -34.35 18.88
C LEU A 76 -10.05 -35.23 17.71
N LYS A 77 -8.74 -35.49 17.55
CA LYS A 77 -8.20 -36.44 16.55
C LYS A 77 -8.81 -37.84 16.71
N ARG A 78 -8.89 -38.35 17.95
CA ARG A 78 -9.50 -39.65 18.24
C ARG A 78 -10.99 -39.67 17.89
N ILE A 79 -11.76 -38.68 18.36
CA ILE A 79 -13.21 -38.58 18.12
C ILE A 79 -13.52 -38.59 16.61
N LEU A 80 -12.80 -37.79 15.83
CA LEU A 80 -12.97 -37.72 14.37
C LEU A 80 -12.57 -39.04 13.70
N GLY A 81 -11.44 -39.63 14.12
CA GLY A 81 -10.95 -40.90 13.57
C GLY A 81 -11.84 -42.11 13.89
N GLU A 82 -12.46 -42.15 15.07
CA GLU A 82 -13.46 -43.17 15.43
C GLU A 82 -14.70 -43.05 14.57
N ARG A 83 -15.20 -41.82 14.35
CA ARG A 83 -16.36 -41.60 13.48
C ARG A 83 -16.08 -41.96 12.02
N ASP A 84 -14.88 -41.69 11.52
CA ASP A 84 -14.46 -42.13 10.18
C ASP A 84 -14.52 -43.66 10.03
N LYS A 85 -14.05 -44.41 11.03
CA LYS A 85 -14.09 -45.88 11.04
C LYS A 85 -15.52 -46.41 11.09
N GLU A 86 -16.36 -45.83 11.93
CA GLU A 86 -17.77 -46.19 12.01
C GLU A 86 -18.50 -45.95 10.69
N ASN A 87 -18.22 -44.83 10.03
CA ASN A 87 -18.85 -44.48 8.76
C ASN A 87 -18.40 -45.39 7.61
N GLN A 88 -17.12 -45.81 7.60
CA GLN A 88 -16.66 -46.83 6.67
C GLN A 88 -17.37 -48.17 6.89
N LYS A 89 -17.45 -48.63 8.15
CA LYS A 89 -18.14 -49.87 8.51
C LYS A 89 -19.63 -49.82 8.16
N TYR A 90 -20.30 -48.69 8.39
CA TYR A 90 -21.71 -48.50 8.04
C TYR A 90 -21.94 -48.58 6.53
N LYS A 91 -21.10 -47.91 5.73
CA LYS A 91 -21.15 -47.98 4.25
C LYS A 91 -20.92 -49.41 3.74
N GLU A 92 -19.97 -50.15 4.32
CA GLU A 92 -19.72 -51.56 3.97
C GLU A 92 -20.90 -52.46 4.31
N VAL A 93 -21.48 -52.33 5.51
CA VAL A 93 -22.65 -53.12 5.95
C VAL A 93 -23.86 -52.84 5.06
N LEU A 94 -24.10 -51.58 4.71
CA LEU A 94 -25.18 -51.20 3.78
C LEU A 94 -24.98 -51.82 2.40
N ARG A 95 -23.76 -51.73 1.84
CA ARG A 95 -23.45 -52.30 0.52
C ARG A 95 -23.52 -53.83 0.50
N ASN A 96 -23.18 -54.49 1.60
CA ASN A 96 -23.18 -55.95 1.70
C ASN A 96 -24.56 -56.56 1.99
N LYS A 97 -25.52 -55.81 2.53
CA LYS A 97 -26.91 -56.27 2.79
C LYS A 97 -27.83 -56.26 1.55
N ASN A 98 -27.28 -55.99 0.36
CA ASN A 98 -28.01 -55.76 -0.88
C ASN A 98 -28.56 -57.04 -1.53
N LYS A 99 -29.64 -57.59 -0.98
CA LYS A 99 -30.65 -58.29 -1.80
C LYS A 99 -31.98 -57.54 -1.89
N ASP A 100 -32.31 -56.66 -0.95
CA ASP A 100 -33.68 -56.14 -0.79
C ASP A 100 -33.84 -54.60 -0.82
N MET A 101 -32.77 -53.80 -0.99
CA MET A 101 -32.86 -52.33 -1.08
C MET A 101 -32.42 -51.80 -2.45
N SER A 102 -33.16 -50.80 -2.96
CA SER A 102 -32.79 -50.07 -4.18
C SER A 102 -31.64 -49.08 -3.93
N GLU A 103 -30.87 -48.75 -4.97
CA GLU A 103 -29.76 -47.77 -4.89
C GLU A 103 -30.19 -46.43 -4.28
N LYS A 104 -31.38 -45.93 -4.63
CA LYS A 104 -31.94 -44.70 -4.07
C LYS A 104 -32.15 -44.76 -2.55
N GLN A 105 -32.58 -45.90 -2.03
CA GLN A 105 -32.78 -46.08 -0.58
C GLN A 105 -31.44 -46.12 0.16
N ILE A 106 -30.40 -46.66 -0.47
CA ILE A 106 -29.04 -46.69 0.08
C ILE A 106 -28.46 -45.27 0.14
N GLU A 107 -28.61 -44.49 -0.93
CA GLU A 107 -28.16 -43.09 -0.95
C GLU A 107 -28.87 -42.24 0.10
N GLU A 108 -30.18 -42.39 0.24
CA GLU A 108 -30.98 -41.68 1.25
C GLU A 108 -30.54 -42.05 2.67
N ALA A 109 -30.29 -43.33 2.94
CA ALA A 109 -29.81 -43.80 4.24
C ALA A 109 -28.42 -43.25 4.58
N ILE A 110 -27.51 -43.21 3.60
CA ILE A 110 -26.17 -42.63 3.75
C ILE A 110 -26.26 -41.14 4.05
N LYS A 111 -27.13 -40.41 3.34
CA LYS A 111 -27.35 -38.98 3.54
C LYS A 111 -27.92 -38.68 4.93
N ASN A 112 -28.94 -39.44 5.36
CA ASN A 112 -29.54 -39.28 6.68
C ASN A 112 -28.55 -39.57 7.80
N LYS A 113 -27.73 -40.62 7.66
CA LYS A 113 -26.66 -40.93 8.62
C LYS A 113 -25.61 -39.81 8.68
N TYR A 114 -25.22 -39.28 7.53
CA TYR A 114 -24.29 -38.16 7.46
C TYR A 114 -24.80 -36.90 8.17
N GLU A 115 -26.06 -36.50 7.94
CA GLU A 115 -26.65 -35.32 8.62
C GLU A 115 -26.76 -35.54 10.13
N GLN A 116 -27.09 -36.75 10.56
CA GLN A 116 -27.11 -37.11 11.97
C GLN A 116 -25.72 -37.02 12.61
N ASP A 117 -24.71 -37.63 11.99
CA ASP A 117 -23.32 -37.61 12.47
C ASP A 117 -22.77 -36.19 12.50
N LYS A 118 -23.07 -35.38 11.48
CA LYS A 118 -22.69 -33.98 11.39
C LYS A 118 -23.19 -33.19 12.60
N LYS A 119 -24.46 -33.39 12.95
CA LYS A 119 -25.09 -32.75 14.11
C LYS A 119 -24.47 -33.21 15.43
N GLU A 120 -24.33 -34.53 15.62
CA GLU A 120 -23.76 -35.11 16.85
C GLU A 120 -22.30 -34.70 17.06
N LEU A 121 -21.47 -34.78 16.02
CA LEU A 121 -20.07 -34.37 16.07
C LEU A 121 -19.92 -32.88 16.32
N THR A 122 -20.72 -32.04 15.66
CA THR A 122 -20.68 -30.59 15.87
C THR A 122 -20.94 -30.25 17.33
N GLU A 123 -21.96 -30.88 17.95
CA GLU A 123 -22.29 -30.65 19.35
C GLU A 123 -21.20 -31.15 20.30
N LEU A 124 -20.61 -32.31 20.01
CA LEU A 124 -19.49 -32.85 20.79
C LEU A 124 -18.24 -31.97 20.69
N ILE A 125 -17.90 -31.48 19.51
CA ILE A 125 -16.73 -30.61 19.28
C ILE A 125 -16.90 -29.26 19.98
N ARG A 126 -18.13 -28.74 20.05
CA ARG A 126 -18.42 -27.48 20.77
C ARG A 126 -18.00 -27.54 22.24
N THR A 127 -18.14 -28.69 22.89
CA THR A 127 -17.70 -28.87 24.29
C THR A 127 -16.18 -28.73 24.48
N HIS A 128 -15.40 -28.78 23.39
CA HIS A 128 -13.94 -28.69 23.37
C HIS A 128 -13.41 -27.35 22.79
N THR A 129 -14.29 -26.40 22.48
CA THR A 129 -13.95 -25.15 21.78
C THR A 129 -12.90 -24.32 22.51
N GLU A 130 -13.05 -24.14 23.83
CA GLU A 130 -12.12 -23.31 24.61
C GLU A 130 -10.72 -23.94 24.68
N GLY A 131 -10.63 -25.25 24.92
CA GLY A 131 -9.34 -25.95 24.89
C GLY A 131 -8.66 -25.91 23.52
N LEU A 132 -9.45 -25.88 22.43
CA LEU A 132 -8.93 -25.69 21.07
C LEU A 132 -8.39 -24.27 20.86
N LYS A 133 -9.10 -23.23 21.34
CA LYS A 133 -8.60 -21.84 21.28
C LYS A 133 -7.31 -21.67 22.07
N GLU A 134 -7.25 -22.19 23.30
CA GLU A 134 -6.06 -22.14 24.16
C GLU A 134 -4.86 -22.80 23.47
N TYR A 135 -5.06 -23.98 22.89
CA TYR A 135 -4.03 -24.68 22.14
C TYR A 135 -3.52 -23.85 20.94
N ILE A 136 -4.42 -23.25 20.16
CA ILE A 136 -4.04 -22.42 19.01
C ILE A 136 -3.24 -21.20 19.48
N VAL A 137 -3.68 -20.51 20.53
CA VAL A 137 -2.96 -19.38 21.12
C VAL A 137 -1.56 -19.80 21.56
N GLU A 138 -1.43 -20.92 22.26
CA GLU A 138 -0.14 -21.41 22.74
C GLU A 138 0.79 -21.79 21.58
N LEU A 139 0.28 -22.51 20.58
CA LEU A 139 1.02 -22.89 19.38
C LEU A 139 1.57 -21.64 18.67
N PHE A 140 0.71 -20.65 18.40
CA PHE A 140 1.14 -19.44 17.72
C PHE A 140 2.04 -18.55 18.56
N ASN A 141 1.88 -18.52 19.89
CA ASN A 141 2.82 -17.83 20.79
C ASN A 141 4.21 -18.46 20.75
N LYS A 142 4.31 -19.80 20.65
CA LYS A 142 5.60 -20.48 20.48
C LYS A 142 6.22 -20.22 19.12
N LEU A 143 5.40 -20.04 18.08
CA LEU A 143 5.86 -19.70 16.73
C LEU A 143 6.22 -18.22 16.56
N SER A 144 5.72 -17.33 17.43
CA SER A 144 5.85 -15.89 17.29
C SER A 144 6.86 -15.30 18.27
N ILE A 145 7.96 -14.78 17.76
CA ILE A 145 8.94 -14.05 18.56
C ILE A 145 8.33 -12.67 18.92
N ASN A 146 8.15 -12.41 20.21
CA ASN A 146 7.81 -11.09 20.80
C ASN A 146 6.43 -10.49 20.43
N LYS A 147 5.41 -11.30 20.16
CA LYS A 147 4.06 -10.78 19.86
C LYS A 147 3.00 -11.42 20.75
N LYS A 148 2.20 -10.59 21.42
CA LYS A 148 1.00 -11.04 22.14
C LYS A 148 -0.12 -11.24 21.13
N LEU A 149 -0.59 -12.47 21.01
CA LEU A 149 -1.66 -12.86 20.10
C LEU A 149 -2.97 -13.07 20.85
N GLU A 150 -4.08 -12.66 20.25
CA GLU A 150 -5.43 -12.99 20.68
C GLU A 150 -6.12 -13.77 19.57
N VAL A 151 -6.82 -14.85 19.90
CA VAL A 151 -7.52 -15.69 18.91
C VAL A 151 -9.00 -15.68 19.24
N GLU A 152 -9.81 -15.39 18.23
CA GLU A 152 -11.27 -15.32 18.32
C GLU A 152 -11.88 -16.21 17.25
N PHE A 153 -12.93 -16.96 17.57
CA PHE A 153 -13.72 -17.67 16.56
C PHE A 153 -14.92 -16.79 16.19
N THR A 154 -15.00 -16.39 14.91
CA THR A 154 -15.99 -15.40 14.45
C THR A 154 -17.28 -16.03 13.93
N ASN A 155 -17.32 -17.35 13.84
CA ASN A 155 -18.53 -18.13 13.57
C ASN A 155 -18.59 -19.36 14.49
N GLU A 156 -19.69 -20.09 14.38
CA GLU A 156 -19.84 -21.37 15.06
C GLU A 156 -18.89 -22.41 14.47
N ILE A 157 -18.23 -23.15 15.36
CA ILE A 157 -17.47 -24.35 15.01
C ILE A 157 -18.43 -25.43 14.49
N THR A 158 -18.05 -26.06 13.39
CA THR A 158 -18.83 -27.13 12.77
C THR A 158 -17.95 -28.32 12.42
N ALA A 159 -18.52 -29.52 12.53
CA ALA A 159 -17.93 -30.73 11.99
C ALA A 159 -18.46 -30.95 10.58
N ASP A 160 -17.59 -31.30 9.64
CA ASP A 160 -18.01 -31.68 8.29
C ASP A 160 -17.01 -32.68 7.69
N LYS A 161 -17.33 -33.21 6.52
CA LYS A 161 -16.44 -34.04 5.74
C LYS A 161 -15.63 -33.20 4.76
N THR A 162 -14.34 -33.49 4.70
CA THR A 162 -13.42 -32.95 3.70
C THR A 162 -13.67 -33.56 2.32
N ILE A 163 -12.95 -33.06 1.31
CA ILE A 163 -12.94 -33.64 -0.05
C ILE A 163 -12.50 -35.11 -0.04
N ALA A 164 -11.68 -35.53 0.92
CA ALA A 164 -11.27 -36.92 1.08
C ALA A 164 -12.32 -37.83 1.78
N ASP A 165 -13.56 -37.33 2.01
CA ASP A 165 -14.63 -38.02 2.75
C ASP A 165 -14.21 -38.38 4.19
N LYS A 166 -13.47 -37.48 4.84
CA LYS A 166 -12.99 -37.62 6.22
C LYS A 166 -13.51 -36.50 7.10
N TRP A 167 -13.86 -36.80 8.35
CA TRP A 167 -14.33 -35.77 9.29
C TRP A 167 -13.20 -34.82 9.72
N ASP A 168 -13.48 -33.51 9.73
CA ASP A 168 -12.63 -32.46 10.29
C ASP A 168 -13.48 -31.31 10.84
N ILE A 169 -12.81 -30.29 11.37
CA ILE A 169 -13.37 -29.10 11.99
C ILE A 169 -13.25 -27.90 11.05
N PHE A 170 -14.34 -27.15 10.95
CA PHE A 170 -14.48 -25.97 10.12
C PHE A 170 -14.95 -24.79 10.97
N VAL A 171 -14.19 -23.69 10.88
CA VAL A 171 -14.37 -22.50 11.71
C VAL A 171 -13.66 -21.31 11.07
N ASN A 172 -14.12 -20.12 11.39
CA ASN A 172 -13.51 -18.85 11.05
C ASN A 172 -12.71 -18.38 12.25
N ILE A 173 -11.40 -18.27 12.07
CA ILE A 173 -10.47 -17.91 13.13
C ILE A 173 -9.94 -16.52 12.85
N ARG A 174 -10.16 -15.58 13.77
CA ARG A 174 -9.55 -14.27 13.77
C ARG A 174 -8.37 -14.26 14.73
N ILE A 175 -7.16 -14.14 14.20
CA ILE A 175 -5.93 -14.00 14.98
C ILE A 175 -5.56 -12.51 15.03
N LYS A 176 -5.71 -11.86 16.18
CA LYS A 176 -5.31 -10.47 16.41
C LYS A 176 -3.87 -10.44 16.93
N VAL A 177 -3.07 -9.61 16.29
CA VAL A 177 -1.68 -9.32 16.66
C VAL A 177 -1.65 -7.90 17.21
N LYS A 178 -1.34 -7.77 18.50
CA LYS A 178 -1.17 -6.44 19.10
C LYS A 178 0.18 -5.88 18.70
N ALA A 179 0.19 -4.85 17.85
CA ALA A 179 1.36 -4.03 17.60
C ALA A 179 1.32 -2.83 18.56
N TYR A 180 2.35 -2.68 19.40
CA TYR A 180 2.47 -1.52 20.29
C TYR A 180 3.00 -0.32 19.47
N LEU A 181 2.12 0.62 19.16
CA LEU A 181 2.39 1.87 18.43
C LEU A 181 1.61 3.01 19.09
N GLY A 182 2.00 3.45 20.30
CA GLY A 182 1.43 4.63 20.99
C GLY A 182 -0.05 4.54 21.46
N ARG A 183 -0.94 4.04 20.60
CA ARG A 183 -2.28 3.48 20.82
C ARG A 183 -2.33 2.08 20.21
N SER A 184 -3.09 1.16 20.82
CA SER A 184 -3.03 -0.27 20.46
C SER A 184 -3.53 -0.53 19.03
N LEU A 185 -2.61 -0.71 18.07
CA LEU A 185 -2.95 -1.09 16.70
C LEU A 185 -3.06 -2.62 16.63
N TYR A 186 -4.24 -3.12 16.27
CA TYR A 186 -4.47 -4.54 16.07
C TYR A 186 -4.44 -4.83 14.57
N ILE A 187 -3.44 -5.59 14.13
CA ILE A 187 -3.48 -6.26 12.84
C ILE A 187 -4.14 -7.61 13.11
N TYR A 188 -5.23 -7.93 12.42
CA TYR A 188 -5.85 -9.22 12.55
C TYR A 188 -5.86 -10.01 11.24
N VAL A 189 -5.86 -11.32 11.40
CA VAL A 189 -5.82 -12.29 10.33
C VAL A 189 -7.09 -13.12 10.46
N ASP A 190 -7.96 -13.04 9.47
CA ASP A 190 -9.17 -13.84 9.38
C ASP A 190 -8.88 -15.07 8.49
N LEU A 191 -8.90 -16.26 9.11
CA LEU A 191 -8.76 -17.57 8.49
C LEU A 191 -10.15 -18.21 8.38
N LEU A 192 -10.66 -18.33 7.16
CA LEU A 192 -11.93 -18.98 6.86
C LEU A 192 -11.65 -20.43 6.44
N ILE A 193 -11.93 -21.40 7.31
CA ILE A 193 -11.68 -22.82 7.04
C ILE A 193 -13.00 -23.49 6.65
N LYS A 194 -13.13 -23.90 5.39
CA LYS A 194 -14.31 -24.60 4.85
C LYS A 194 -13.95 -26.00 4.31
N PRO A 195 -14.96 -26.88 4.09
CA PRO A 195 -14.75 -28.25 3.61
C PRO A 195 -14.02 -28.35 2.25
N ASP A 196 -14.24 -27.35 1.40
CA ASP A 196 -13.81 -27.32 0.00
C ASP A 196 -12.75 -26.25 -0.29
N TYR A 197 -12.53 -25.31 0.62
CA TYR A 197 -11.46 -24.33 0.52
C TYR A 197 -11.04 -23.77 1.88
N THR A 198 -9.86 -23.16 1.93
CA THR A 198 -9.45 -22.31 3.04
C THR A 198 -9.09 -20.94 2.47
N ASP A 199 -9.70 -19.90 3.03
CA ASP A 199 -9.44 -18.51 2.64
C ASP A 199 -8.75 -17.77 3.79
N PHE A 200 -7.94 -16.78 3.41
CA PHE A 200 -7.10 -16.03 4.33
C PHE A 200 -7.17 -14.55 3.99
N MET A 201 -7.72 -13.79 4.92
CA MET A 201 -7.79 -12.33 4.84
C MET A 201 -6.91 -11.73 5.94
N ILE A 202 -6.15 -10.69 5.57
CA ILE A 202 -5.45 -9.85 6.55
C ILE A 202 -6.26 -8.57 6.59
N CYS A 203 -6.67 -8.19 7.78
CA CYS A 203 -7.52 -7.06 8.05
C CYS A 203 -6.81 -6.19 9.12
N SER A 204 -6.67 -4.90 8.87
CA SER A 204 -6.26 -3.93 9.88
C SER A 204 -7.52 -3.34 10.53
N ASN A 205 -7.42 -2.90 11.78
CA ASN A 205 -8.50 -2.19 12.49
C ASN A 205 -8.76 -0.77 11.92
N GLU A 206 -8.54 -0.56 10.62
CA GLU A 206 -8.78 0.69 9.89
C GLU A 206 -10.23 1.19 10.02
N ASN A 207 -11.18 0.33 10.44
CA ASN A 207 -12.56 0.75 10.72
C ASN A 207 -12.72 1.60 12.00
N ILE A 208 -11.72 1.67 12.89
CA ILE A 208 -11.77 2.57 14.07
C ILE A 208 -11.07 3.92 13.77
N PHE A 209 -10.28 4.01 12.68
CA PHE A 209 -9.82 5.31 12.18
C PHE A 209 -10.97 6.12 11.54
N LEU A 210 -12.11 5.48 11.24
CA LEU A 210 -13.25 6.07 10.52
C LEU A 210 -14.50 6.32 11.38
N SER A 211 -14.34 6.60 12.68
CA SER A 211 -15.37 7.36 13.41
C SER A 211 -15.12 8.88 13.34
N ILE A 212 -14.60 9.36 12.20
CA ILE A 212 -14.83 10.75 11.83
C ILE A 212 -16.30 10.81 11.45
N ASP A 213 -17.06 11.57 12.22
CA ASP A 213 -18.49 11.76 12.06
C ASP A 213 -18.90 11.77 10.58
N SER A 214 -19.64 10.73 10.18
CA SER A 214 -20.07 10.55 8.79
C SER A 214 -20.87 11.76 8.29
N ALA A 215 -21.50 12.53 9.19
CA ALA A 215 -22.19 13.76 8.83
C ALA A 215 -21.20 14.89 8.45
N GLN A 216 -20.06 14.96 9.13
CA GLN A 216 -19.00 15.93 8.88
C GLN A 216 -18.24 15.59 7.58
N LEU A 217 -17.91 14.30 7.38
CA LEU A 217 -17.32 13.80 6.13
C LEU A 217 -18.28 13.94 4.94
N SER A 218 -19.57 13.67 5.12
CA SER A 218 -20.59 13.85 4.06
C SER A 218 -20.74 15.33 3.66
N ASN A 219 -20.67 16.27 4.60
CA ASN A 219 -20.68 17.71 4.30
C ASN A 219 -19.42 18.18 3.55
N GLU A 220 -18.23 17.70 3.92
CA GLU A 220 -17.00 18.00 3.18
C GLU A 220 -16.99 17.35 1.78
N ILE A 221 -17.51 16.13 1.65
CA ILE A 221 -17.70 15.44 0.37
C ILE A 221 -18.72 16.18 -0.51
N HIS A 222 -19.81 16.69 0.07
CA HIS A 222 -20.83 17.44 -0.66
C HIS A 222 -20.29 18.77 -1.21
N ASN A 223 -19.42 19.44 -0.45
CA ASN A 223 -18.75 20.67 -0.88
C ASN A 223 -17.63 20.42 -1.92
N SER A 224 -17.04 19.21 -1.94
CA SER A 224 -15.94 18.84 -2.85
C SER A 224 -16.41 18.17 -4.16
N ARG A 225 -17.68 17.71 -4.21
CA ARG A 225 -18.30 17.04 -5.37
C ARG A 225 -18.41 17.91 -6.63
N ASN A 226 -18.25 19.23 -6.52
CA ASN A 226 -18.39 20.14 -7.67
C ASN A 226 -17.16 20.18 -8.59
N LEU A 227 -16.05 19.51 -8.27
CA LEU A 227 -14.78 19.69 -9.00
C LEU A 227 -14.14 18.43 -9.56
N LEU A 228 -14.54 17.23 -9.15
CA LEU A 228 -13.91 15.97 -9.59
C LEU A 228 -14.97 14.93 -9.88
N GLY A 229 -14.94 14.37 -11.09
CA GLY A 229 -15.80 13.26 -11.52
C GLY A 229 -15.72 12.04 -10.58
N GLU A 230 -16.69 11.14 -10.72
CA GLU A 230 -17.03 10.09 -9.75
C GLU A 230 -15.85 9.27 -9.18
N PRO A 231 -15.80 9.04 -7.85
CA PRO A 231 -14.86 8.12 -7.22
C PRO A 231 -15.45 6.71 -7.05
N MET A 232 -14.67 5.67 -7.34
CA MET A 232 -15.11 4.25 -7.27
C MET A 232 -14.68 3.48 -6.00
N SER A 233 -14.18 4.10 -4.93
CA SER A 233 -14.06 3.40 -3.62
C SER A 233 -13.89 4.34 -2.40
N GLU A 234 -14.42 3.93 -1.25
CA GLU A 234 -14.26 4.60 0.06
C GLU A 234 -12.78 4.68 0.51
N GLN A 235 -11.94 3.78 0.03
CA GLN A 235 -10.50 3.73 0.34
C GLN A 235 -9.71 4.85 -0.37
N TYR A 236 -10.11 5.22 -1.59
CA TYR A 236 -9.62 6.42 -2.28
C TYR A 236 -9.98 7.69 -1.51
N ILE A 237 -11.19 7.73 -0.94
CA ILE A 237 -11.66 8.84 -0.12
C ILE A 237 -10.82 8.95 1.17
N CYS A 238 -10.48 7.83 1.82
CA CYS A 238 -9.67 7.82 3.03
C CYS A 238 -8.21 8.21 2.80
N ALA A 239 -7.57 7.70 1.74
CA ALA A 239 -6.20 8.09 1.39
C ALA A 239 -6.13 9.57 0.97
N SER A 240 -7.11 10.03 0.21
CA SER A 240 -7.23 11.44 -0.20
C SER A 240 -7.57 12.34 0.99
N TYR A 241 -8.42 11.90 1.92
CA TYR A 241 -8.75 12.62 3.16
C TYR A 241 -7.57 12.69 4.13
N LEU A 242 -6.86 11.59 4.39
CA LEU A 242 -5.64 11.58 5.20
C LEU A 242 -4.54 12.46 4.58
N PHE A 243 -4.40 12.43 3.26
CA PHE A 243 -3.48 13.29 2.54
C PHE A 243 -3.92 14.76 2.58
N ASN A 244 -5.21 15.08 2.42
CA ASN A 244 -5.78 16.42 2.55
C ASN A 244 -5.87 16.93 4.00
N ASN A 245 -5.61 16.09 4.99
CA ASN A 245 -5.51 16.51 6.40
C ASN A 245 -4.05 16.60 6.87
N LEU A 246 -3.14 15.81 6.28
CA LEU A 246 -1.69 15.94 6.52
C LEU A 246 -1.03 17.02 5.65
N TYR A 247 -1.60 17.28 4.47
CA TYR A 247 -1.24 18.33 3.52
C TYR A 247 -2.53 18.85 2.88
N PRO A 248 -3.17 19.86 3.46
CA PRO A 248 -4.48 20.26 2.97
C PRO A 248 -4.40 20.84 1.57
N LEU A 249 -4.99 20.16 0.59
CA LEU A 249 -5.44 20.82 -0.62
C LEU A 249 -6.35 22.05 -0.33
N PRO A 250 -7.14 22.13 0.77
CA PRO A 250 -7.85 23.37 1.08
C PRO A 250 -6.94 24.51 1.57
N CYS A 251 -5.65 24.30 1.86
CA CYS A 251 -4.69 25.40 2.05
C CYS A 251 -4.59 26.29 0.81
N PHE A 252 -4.90 25.76 -0.37
CA PHE A 252 -4.86 26.50 -1.62
C PHE A 252 -6.15 27.26 -1.94
N ALA A 253 -7.24 27.07 -1.18
CA ALA A 253 -8.54 27.67 -1.48
C ALA A 253 -9.04 28.69 -0.45
N ARG A 254 -8.56 28.68 0.80
CA ARG A 254 -9.06 29.56 1.88
C ARG A 254 -8.03 30.10 2.88
N ILE A 255 -6.74 29.81 2.71
CA ILE A 255 -5.69 30.38 3.57
C ILE A 255 -5.05 31.53 2.80
N HIS A 256 -5.11 32.74 3.37
CA HIS A 256 -4.67 33.95 2.67
C HIS A 256 -3.22 34.33 2.99
N THR A 257 -2.61 33.69 4.01
CA THR A 257 -1.23 34.00 4.44
C THR A 257 -0.44 32.78 4.94
N VAL A 258 0.90 32.82 4.80
CA VAL A 258 1.83 31.75 5.25
C VAL A 258 1.82 31.56 6.78
N GLN A 259 1.50 32.61 7.55
CA GLN A 259 1.43 32.55 9.02
C GLN A 259 0.27 31.68 9.54
N GLU A 260 -0.82 31.58 8.79
CA GLU A 260 -1.94 30.67 9.08
C GLU A 260 -1.58 29.20 8.79
N LEU A 261 -0.73 28.96 7.78
CA LEU A 261 -0.19 27.64 7.45
C LEU A 261 0.82 27.18 8.52
N GLU A 262 1.71 28.07 8.95
CA GLU A 262 2.68 27.82 10.02
C GLU A 262 2.00 27.56 11.37
N ALA A 263 0.93 28.29 11.71
CA ALA A 263 0.14 28.04 12.91
C ALA A 263 -0.57 26.68 12.89
N CYS A 264 -1.05 26.25 11.71
CA CYS A 264 -1.67 24.94 11.52
C CYS A 264 -0.62 23.81 11.61
N MET A 265 0.55 23.98 10.99
CA MET A 265 1.66 23.02 11.06
C MET A 265 2.30 22.93 12.46
N ALA A 266 2.40 24.04 13.19
CA ALA A 266 2.90 24.06 14.56
C ALA A 266 1.96 23.37 15.56
N SER A 267 0.69 23.21 15.21
CA SER A 267 -0.32 22.51 16.03
C SER A 267 -0.29 20.98 15.87
N VAL A 268 0.41 20.46 14.86
CA VAL A 268 0.54 19.01 14.60
C VAL A 268 1.79 18.49 15.32
N HIS A 269 1.59 17.68 16.36
CA HIS A 269 2.68 17.09 17.14
C HIS A 269 3.62 16.24 16.25
N VAL A 270 4.91 16.56 16.23
CA VAL A 270 5.96 15.90 15.41
C VAL A 270 5.99 14.36 15.58
N GLU A 271 5.77 13.87 16.81
CA GLU A 271 5.66 12.42 17.10
C GLU A 271 4.46 11.76 16.42
N SER A 272 3.32 12.45 16.32
CA SER A 272 2.15 11.96 15.58
C SER A 272 2.42 11.88 14.07
N MET A 273 3.26 12.78 13.55
CA MET A 273 3.64 12.81 12.14
C MET A 273 4.57 11.63 11.79
N ILE A 274 5.48 11.28 12.69
CA ILE A 274 6.37 10.10 12.58
C ILE A 274 5.52 8.81 12.58
N GLU A 275 4.62 8.63 13.55
CA GLU A 275 3.73 7.46 13.62
C GLU A 275 2.79 7.35 12.41
N ASN A 276 2.22 8.47 11.96
CA ASN A 276 1.32 8.50 10.79
C ASN A 276 2.07 8.24 9.48
N CYS A 277 3.27 8.78 9.29
CA CYS A 277 4.06 8.52 8.08
C CYS A 277 4.57 7.08 8.00
N VAL A 278 4.97 6.47 9.13
CA VAL A 278 5.32 5.05 9.21
C VAL A 278 4.09 4.17 8.94
N SER A 279 2.92 4.54 9.47
CA SER A 279 1.65 3.83 9.23
C SER A 279 1.18 3.94 7.78
N ILE A 280 1.33 5.12 7.15
CA ILE A 280 1.04 5.36 5.73
C ILE A 280 1.99 4.57 4.85
N ALA A 281 3.29 4.58 5.16
CA ALA A 281 4.27 3.76 4.47
C ALA A 281 3.88 2.29 4.58
N GLN A 282 3.52 1.79 5.76
CA GLN A 282 3.07 0.40 5.94
C GLN A 282 1.77 0.09 5.18
N LEU A 283 0.83 1.02 5.08
CA LEU A 283 -0.40 0.93 4.27
C LEU A 283 -0.10 0.78 2.77
N PHE A 284 0.81 1.62 2.24
CA PHE A 284 1.20 1.60 0.83
C PHE A 284 2.21 0.48 0.49
N ILE A 285 3.08 0.10 1.43
CA ILE A 285 4.00 -1.04 1.35
C ILE A 285 3.24 -2.36 1.52
N SER A 286 2.05 -2.36 2.15
CA SER A 286 1.17 -3.52 2.14
C SER A 286 0.82 -3.84 0.68
N ARG A 287 1.47 -4.87 0.14
CA ARG A 287 1.38 -5.28 -1.27
C ARG A 287 -0.02 -5.76 -1.68
N LYS A 288 -1.05 -5.52 -0.84
CA LYS A 288 -2.44 -5.88 -1.03
C LYS A 288 -3.25 -4.87 -1.83
N LEU A 289 -2.74 -3.68 -2.13
CA LEU A 289 -3.54 -2.65 -2.78
C LEU A 289 -2.87 -2.17 -4.07
N ASP A 290 -3.60 -2.25 -5.19
CA ASP A 290 -3.10 -1.92 -6.54
C ASP A 290 -3.20 -0.42 -6.77
N TYR A 291 -2.26 0.33 -6.18
CA TYR A 291 -2.27 1.78 -6.09
C TYR A 291 -1.00 2.39 -6.66
N ASN A 292 -0.49 1.87 -7.78
CA ASN A 292 0.77 2.35 -8.37
C ASN A 292 0.73 3.87 -8.65
N ARG A 293 -0.43 4.39 -9.07
CA ARG A 293 -0.63 5.82 -9.30
C ARG A 293 -0.55 6.63 -8.01
N GLU A 294 -1.22 6.20 -6.95
CA GLU A 294 -1.28 6.93 -5.68
C GLU A 294 0.05 6.82 -4.91
N ARG A 295 0.70 5.65 -4.94
CA ARG A 295 2.07 5.47 -4.43
C ARG A 295 3.04 6.40 -5.14
N PHE A 296 2.94 6.50 -6.46
CA PHE A 296 3.75 7.42 -7.24
C PHE A 296 3.50 8.88 -6.83
N ILE A 297 2.23 9.31 -6.75
CA ILE A 297 1.87 10.68 -6.34
C ILE A 297 2.43 11.00 -4.95
N LEU A 298 2.31 10.07 -4.00
CA LEU A 298 2.84 10.22 -2.65
C LEU A 298 4.36 10.32 -2.67
N ALA A 299 5.05 9.42 -3.37
CA ALA A 299 6.50 9.42 -3.48
C ALA A 299 7.02 10.72 -4.11
N ARG A 300 6.36 11.19 -5.19
CA ARG A 300 6.65 12.48 -5.83
C ARG A 300 6.50 13.64 -4.85
N ASN A 301 5.37 13.73 -4.15
CA ASN A 301 5.12 14.85 -3.26
C ASN A 301 6.09 14.86 -2.07
N LEU A 302 6.40 13.69 -1.49
CA LEU A 302 7.39 13.55 -0.43
C LEU A 302 8.81 13.89 -0.91
N LEU A 303 9.19 13.51 -2.13
CA LEU A 303 10.45 13.92 -2.76
C LEU A 303 10.56 15.44 -2.87
N ILE A 304 9.52 16.08 -3.41
CA ILE A 304 9.46 17.54 -3.58
C ILE A 304 9.57 18.22 -2.21
N PHE A 305 8.85 17.72 -1.21
CA PHE A 305 8.93 18.21 0.16
C PHE A 305 10.32 18.04 0.76
N ALA A 306 10.92 16.85 0.63
CA ALA A 306 12.25 16.55 1.15
C ALA A 306 13.35 17.42 0.54
N TYR A 307 13.21 17.74 -0.74
CA TYR A 307 14.06 18.71 -1.43
C TYR A 307 13.81 20.14 -0.92
N SER A 308 12.54 20.56 -0.82
CA SER A 308 12.18 21.91 -0.41
C SER A 308 12.57 22.21 1.04
N LYS A 309 12.47 21.24 1.96
CA LYS A 309 12.82 21.44 3.36
C LYS A 309 14.27 21.05 3.71
N GLN A 310 15.02 20.45 2.79
CA GLN A 310 16.37 19.91 3.06
C GLN A 310 16.40 19.09 4.35
N LEU A 311 15.53 18.07 4.40
CA LEU A 311 15.40 17.20 5.56
C LEU A 311 16.75 16.61 5.98
N ASP A 312 16.92 16.43 7.29
CA ASP A 312 18.08 15.71 7.81
C ASP A 312 18.13 14.28 7.23
N LYS A 313 19.33 13.72 7.04
CA LYS A 313 19.50 12.36 6.47
C LYS A 313 18.83 11.27 7.30
N THR A 314 18.61 11.50 8.59
CA THR A 314 17.92 10.59 9.51
C THR A 314 16.40 10.81 9.54
N HIS A 315 15.87 11.76 8.76
CA HIS A 315 14.46 12.09 8.75
C HIS A 315 13.63 10.95 8.14
N TYR A 316 12.66 10.45 8.90
CA TYR A 316 11.82 9.29 8.58
C TYR A 316 11.14 9.38 7.19
N SER A 317 10.75 10.58 6.74
CA SER A 317 10.21 10.79 5.39
C SER A 317 11.13 10.25 4.27
N LEU A 318 12.45 10.28 4.46
CA LEU A 318 13.42 9.72 3.51
C LEU A 318 13.34 8.18 3.46
N GLU A 319 13.11 7.53 4.60
CA GLU A 319 12.88 6.08 4.66
C GLU A 319 11.56 5.70 3.98
N VAL A 320 10.51 6.52 4.17
CA VAL A 320 9.22 6.34 3.48
C VAL A 320 9.38 6.48 1.97
N ILE A 321 10.08 7.51 1.49
CA ILE A 321 10.37 7.70 0.06
C ILE A 321 11.13 6.47 -0.48
N HIS A 322 12.16 6.02 0.24
CA HIS A 322 12.95 4.86 -0.14
C HIS A 322 12.11 3.57 -0.25
N ALA A 323 11.23 3.35 0.73
CA ALA A 323 10.35 2.19 0.73
C ALA A 323 9.29 2.26 -0.37
N LEU A 324 8.74 3.46 -0.64
CA LEU A 324 7.81 3.69 -1.75
C LEU A 324 8.48 3.39 -3.10
N PHE A 325 9.72 3.82 -3.31
CA PHE A 325 10.47 3.51 -4.53
C PHE A 325 10.66 2.01 -4.74
N ARG A 326 11.05 1.27 -3.69
CA ARG A 326 11.17 -0.20 -3.76
C ARG A 326 9.85 -0.93 -3.95
N SER A 327 8.72 -0.26 -3.68
CA SER A 327 7.39 -0.84 -3.81
C SER A 327 6.77 -0.66 -5.20
N ILE A 328 7.38 0.17 -6.05
CA ILE A 328 6.92 0.39 -7.42
C ILE A 328 7.40 -0.77 -8.28
N ASP A 329 6.48 -1.29 -9.10
CA ASP A 329 6.74 -2.45 -9.94
C ASP A 329 7.91 -2.16 -10.89
N PRO A 330 8.95 -3.00 -10.92
CA PRO A 330 10.06 -2.83 -11.86
C PRO A 330 9.63 -2.84 -13.33
N GLU A 331 8.49 -3.45 -13.66
CA GLU A 331 7.94 -3.50 -15.01
C GLU A 331 7.07 -2.26 -15.37
N ASP A 332 6.78 -1.36 -14.41
CA ASP A 332 6.03 -0.13 -14.64
C ASP A 332 6.95 1.01 -15.11
N GLU A 333 7.43 0.85 -16.35
CA GLU A 333 8.39 1.75 -16.99
C GLU A 333 7.94 3.23 -16.95
N LYS A 334 6.64 3.49 -17.05
CA LYS A 334 6.08 4.85 -17.02
C LYS A 334 6.28 5.51 -15.67
N ASN A 335 5.90 4.86 -14.57
CA ASN A 335 6.05 5.43 -13.23
C ASN A 335 7.52 5.49 -12.79
N GLN A 336 8.33 4.53 -13.22
CA GLN A 336 9.78 4.59 -13.01
C GLN A 336 10.40 5.82 -13.68
N ARG A 337 10.12 6.05 -14.97
CA ARG A 337 10.64 7.22 -15.69
C ARG A 337 10.26 8.53 -15.01
N LYS A 338 9.04 8.65 -14.49
CA LYS A 338 8.59 9.83 -13.74
C LYS A 338 9.38 10.08 -12.46
N ILE A 339 9.66 9.03 -11.68
CA ILE A 339 10.46 9.15 -10.45
C ILE A 339 11.89 9.55 -10.77
N LEU A 340 12.50 8.87 -11.74
CA LEU A 340 13.85 9.17 -12.21
C LEU A 340 13.95 10.64 -12.66
N SER A 341 12.92 11.15 -13.32
CA SER A 341 12.83 12.56 -13.73
C SER A 341 12.89 13.51 -12.54
N ILE A 342 12.09 13.28 -11.51
CA ILE A 342 12.07 14.13 -10.31
C ILE A 342 13.44 14.08 -9.60
N ILE A 343 14.01 12.88 -9.44
CA ILE A 343 15.32 12.65 -8.81
C ILE A 343 16.44 13.37 -9.58
N LYS A 344 16.36 13.38 -10.91
CA LYS A 344 17.34 14.05 -11.78
C LYS A 344 17.21 15.57 -11.69
N ILE A 345 16.00 16.11 -11.83
CA ILE A 345 15.74 17.56 -11.80
C ILE A 345 16.09 18.20 -10.45
N THR A 346 15.84 17.47 -9.35
CA THR A 346 16.16 17.92 -7.98
C THR A 346 17.61 17.65 -7.56
N ASN A 347 18.39 16.93 -8.37
CA ASN A 347 19.66 16.33 -7.94
C ASN A 347 19.53 15.50 -6.64
N PHE A 348 18.37 14.87 -6.40
CA PHE A 348 18.09 14.12 -5.17
C PHE A 348 19.11 13.00 -4.92
N HIS A 349 19.62 12.38 -5.98
CA HIS A 349 20.63 11.34 -5.93
C HIS A 349 21.98 11.82 -5.36
N THR A 350 22.26 13.13 -5.40
CA THR A 350 23.43 13.76 -4.80
C THR A 350 23.17 14.15 -3.35
N ILE A 351 21.96 14.63 -3.05
CA ILE A 351 21.57 15.11 -1.72
C ILE A 351 21.32 13.92 -0.76
N TYR A 352 20.62 12.89 -1.25
CA TYR A 352 20.21 11.71 -0.50
C TYR A 352 20.54 10.40 -1.27
N PRO A 353 21.84 10.07 -1.42
CA PRO A 353 22.26 8.90 -2.20
C PRO A 353 21.69 7.59 -1.66
N ASP A 354 21.50 7.49 -0.34
CA ASP A 354 21.01 6.28 0.33
C ASP A 354 19.54 5.97 -0.01
N VAL A 355 18.74 7.01 -0.29
CA VAL A 355 17.34 6.87 -0.70
C VAL A 355 17.23 6.31 -2.12
N CYS A 356 18.22 6.59 -2.97
CA CYS A 356 18.28 6.15 -4.36
C CYS A 356 18.95 4.78 -4.55
N VAL A 357 19.26 4.04 -3.48
CA VAL A 357 19.90 2.72 -3.57
C VAL A 357 19.03 1.72 -4.32
N GLY A 358 19.55 1.20 -5.43
CA GLY A 358 18.85 0.30 -6.35
C GLY A 358 18.39 0.95 -7.65
N ILE A 359 18.55 2.27 -7.78
CA ILE A 359 18.40 2.99 -9.05
C ILE A 359 19.74 2.94 -9.79
N ASP A 360 19.72 2.48 -11.04
CA ASP A 360 20.91 2.51 -11.89
C ASP A 360 21.28 3.97 -12.20
N LYS A 361 22.45 4.40 -11.72
CA LYS A 361 22.95 5.77 -11.89
C LYS A 361 23.33 6.05 -13.34
N GLU A 362 23.84 5.06 -14.06
CA GLU A 362 24.20 5.22 -15.46
C GLU A 362 22.93 5.39 -16.30
N GLU A 363 21.89 4.61 -16.02
CA GLU A 363 20.57 4.75 -16.66
C GLU A 363 19.88 6.08 -16.32
N LEU A 364 19.92 6.50 -15.05
CA LEU A 364 19.38 7.79 -14.58
C LEU A 364 20.02 8.97 -15.32
N LEU A 365 21.35 8.94 -15.50
CA LEU A 365 22.08 10.02 -16.15
C LEU A 365 21.95 9.96 -17.67
N ALA A 366 21.92 8.77 -18.27
CA ALA A 366 21.81 8.56 -19.71
C ALA A 366 20.39 8.79 -20.27
N SER A 367 19.34 8.61 -19.47
CA SER A 367 17.95 8.78 -19.93
C SER A 367 17.68 10.22 -20.41
N SER A 368 17.33 10.34 -21.68
CA SER A 368 16.97 11.60 -22.36
C SER A 368 15.46 11.86 -22.39
N GLN A 369 14.64 10.85 -22.04
CA GLN A 369 13.17 10.91 -22.07
C GLN A 369 12.60 11.04 -20.64
N ILE A 370 12.24 12.27 -20.27
CA ILE A 370 11.56 12.61 -19.02
C ILE A 370 10.07 12.84 -19.29
N ASP A 371 9.24 12.41 -18.34
CA ASP A 371 7.78 12.63 -18.41
C ASP A 371 7.44 14.01 -17.85
N TYR A 372 6.75 14.81 -18.68
CA TYR A 372 6.51 16.25 -18.50
C TYR A 372 5.40 16.59 -17.48
N ILE A 373 4.62 15.61 -17.01
CA ILE A 373 3.42 15.90 -16.21
C ILE A 373 3.78 16.38 -14.79
N ASP A 374 4.91 15.94 -14.24
CA ASP A 374 5.23 16.16 -12.83
C ASP A 374 6.07 17.43 -12.57
N ILE A 375 6.68 18.02 -13.61
CA ILE A 375 7.41 19.30 -13.47
C ILE A 375 6.47 20.45 -13.12
N THR A 376 5.27 20.49 -13.70
CA THR A 376 4.28 21.53 -13.41
C THR A 376 3.90 21.54 -11.93
N SER A 377 3.61 20.36 -11.35
CA SER A 377 3.29 20.24 -9.91
C SER A 377 4.46 20.68 -9.03
N MET A 378 5.69 20.40 -9.46
CA MET A 378 6.88 20.77 -8.72
C MET A 378 7.16 22.29 -8.75
N LEU A 379 7.05 22.91 -9.92
CA LEU A 379 7.23 24.36 -10.09
C LEU A 379 6.18 25.14 -9.28
N ILE A 380 4.92 24.69 -9.30
CA ILE A 380 3.85 25.30 -8.48
C ILE A 380 4.20 25.19 -6.99
N PHE A 381 4.58 24.00 -6.53
CA PHE A 381 4.88 23.79 -5.10
C PHE A 381 6.02 24.70 -4.62
N LEU A 382 7.11 24.79 -5.37
CA LEU A 382 8.26 25.63 -5.01
C LEU A 382 7.93 27.13 -5.08
N ALA A 383 7.07 27.53 -6.02
CA ALA A 383 6.56 28.89 -6.07
C ALA A 383 5.74 29.24 -4.82
N THR A 384 4.89 28.31 -4.35
CA THR A 384 4.07 28.54 -3.15
C THR A 384 4.87 28.55 -1.84
N GLU A 385 6.04 27.89 -1.80
CA GLU A 385 6.98 27.96 -0.69
C GLU A 385 7.76 29.29 -0.66
N LYS A 386 7.55 30.19 -1.63
CA LYS A 386 8.25 31.48 -1.77
C LYS A 386 9.77 31.35 -1.70
N ASN A 387 10.32 30.30 -2.31
CA ASN A 387 11.76 30.06 -2.35
C ASN A 387 12.30 30.27 -3.79
N PRO A 388 12.65 31.51 -4.18
CA PRO A 388 13.11 31.84 -5.53
C PRO A 388 14.32 31.02 -5.97
N GLU A 389 15.28 30.82 -5.07
CA GLU A 389 16.52 30.10 -5.36
C GLU A 389 16.24 28.65 -5.76
N LYS A 390 15.42 27.93 -4.97
CA LYS A 390 15.08 26.53 -5.27
C LYS A 390 14.23 26.40 -6.52
N LEU A 391 13.29 27.32 -6.73
CA LEU A 391 12.47 27.35 -7.94
C LEU A 391 13.34 27.60 -9.19
N CYS A 392 14.26 28.55 -9.12
CA CYS A 392 15.20 28.86 -10.19
C CYS A 392 16.11 27.66 -10.47
N ASN A 393 16.73 27.06 -9.45
CA ASN A 393 17.62 25.90 -9.61
C ASN A 393 16.93 24.71 -10.28
N VAL A 394 15.70 24.39 -9.85
CA VAL A 394 14.89 23.32 -10.47
C VAL A 394 14.55 23.65 -11.92
N THR A 395 14.20 24.90 -12.20
CA THR A 395 13.91 25.38 -13.56
C THR A 395 15.15 25.27 -14.45
N LEU A 396 16.30 25.73 -13.98
CA LEU A 396 17.57 25.67 -14.72
C LEU A 396 17.99 24.22 -14.98
N ASN A 397 17.89 23.34 -13.98
CA ASN A 397 18.18 21.91 -14.14
C ASN A 397 17.28 21.29 -15.21
N TYR A 398 16.00 21.65 -15.24
CA TYR A 398 15.05 21.17 -16.24
C TYR A 398 15.37 21.68 -17.65
N LEU A 399 15.62 22.98 -17.81
CA LEU A 399 15.98 23.59 -19.10
C LEU A 399 17.31 23.07 -19.64
N ASN A 400 18.26 22.74 -18.76
CA ASN A 400 19.58 22.26 -19.14
C ASN A 400 19.59 20.85 -19.73
N MET A 401 18.54 20.06 -19.54
CA MET A 401 18.48 18.66 -20.01
C MET A 401 18.49 18.52 -21.54
N ASN A 402 17.67 19.27 -22.27
CA ASN A 402 17.58 19.25 -23.74
C ASN A 402 16.74 20.44 -24.24
N GLU A 403 16.90 20.82 -25.51
CA GLU A 403 16.12 21.87 -26.19
C GLU A 403 14.60 21.61 -26.17
N SER A 404 14.16 20.35 -26.24
CA SER A 404 12.73 20.00 -26.15
C SER A 404 12.09 20.42 -24.82
N TYR A 405 12.87 20.47 -23.72
CA TYR A 405 12.38 20.91 -22.42
C TYR A 405 12.23 22.43 -22.33
N VAL A 406 13.00 23.20 -23.10
CA VAL A 406 12.83 24.65 -23.22
C VAL A 406 11.46 24.96 -23.83
N ARG A 407 11.12 24.29 -24.93
CA ARG A 407 9.79 24.41 -25.54
C ARG A 407 8.70 24.03 -24.55
N ASN A 408 8.84 22.87 -23.91
CA ASN A 408 7.84 22.39 -22.97
C ASN A 408 7.64 23.32 -21.76
N TYR A 409 8.73 23.87 -21.21
CA TYR A 409 8.67 24.85 -20.13
C TYR A 409 7.90 26.10 -20.56
N ILE A 410 8.19 26.63 -21.74
CA ILE A 410 7.47 27.79 -22.28
C ILE A 410 6.00 27.47 -22.49
N ASP A 411 5.66 26.32 -23.07
CA ASP A 411 4.27 25.88 -23.22
C ASP A 411 3.56 25.74 -21.85
N ILE A 412 4.27 25.30 -20.81
CA ILE A 412 3.71 25.22 -19.44
C ILE A 412 3.39 26.62 -18.90
N ILE A 413 4.36 27.53 -18.96
CA ILE A 413 4.24 28.88 -18.42
C ILE A 413 3.25 29.73 -19.23
N MET A 414 3.25 29.62 -20.55
CA MET A 414 2.39 30.42 -21.41
C MET A 414 0.95 29.88 -21.47
N ASP A 415 0.77 28.56 -21.64
CA ASP A 415 -0.53 28.01 -22.06
C ASP A 415 -1.19 27.12 -21.00
N LYS A 416 -0.42 26.25 -20.32
CA LYS A 416 -1.02 25.19 -19.48
C LYS A 416 -1.37 25.60 -18.07
N LEU A 417 -0.65 26.56 -17.49
CA LEU A 417 -0.93 27.02 -16.13
C LEU A 417 -2.18 27.92 -16.06
N PRO A 418 -2.94 27.90 -14.96
CA PRO A 418 -3.90 28.96 -14.65
C PRO A 418 -3.20 30.31 -14.47
N LYS A 419 -3.92 31.42 -14.70
CA LYS A 419 -3.38 32.78 -14.62
C LYS A 419 -2.79 33.07 -13.24
N GLU A 420 -3.47 32.62 -12.19
CA GLU A 420 -3.10 32.80 -10.79
C GLU A 420 -1.78 32.12 -10.46
N MET A 421 -1.55 30.91 -10.99
CA MET A 421 -0.31 30.16 -10.76
C MET A 421 0.88 30.79 -11.49
N LYS A 422 0.65 31.35 -12.68
CA LYS A 422 1.68 32.14 -13.39
C LYS A 422 2.10 33.34 -12.55
N PHE A 423 1.15 34.03 -11.91
CA PHE A 423 1.46 35.12 -10.98
C PHE A 423 2.29 34.66 -9.80
N PHE A 424 1.92 33.56 -9.12
CA PHE A 424 2.71 33.05 -8.01
C PHE A 424 4.14 32.68 -8.42
N MET A 425 4.33 32.10 -9.60
CA MET A 425 5.66 31.75 -10.09
C MET A 425 6.51 32.99 -10.39
N ILE A 426 5.94 33.98 -11.08
CA ILE A 426 6.66 35.21 -11.41
C ILE A 426 6.95 36.02 -10.15
N ASP A 427 5.98 36.17 -9.26
CA ASP A 427 6.14 36.83 -7.94
C ASP A 427 7.24 36.17 -7.12
N CYS A 428 7.29 34.83 -7.09
CA CYS A 428 8.36 34.09 -6.42
C CYS A 428 9.72 34.33 -7.09
N LEU A 429 9.82 34.18 -8.42
CA LEU A 429 11.08 34.36 -9.16
C LEU A 429 11.60 35.81 -9.13
N THR A 430 10.76 36.79 -8.85
CA THR A 430 11.19 38.17 -8.65
C THR A 430 11.45 38.54 -7.19
N ASP A 431 11.42 37.57 -6.28
CA ASP A 431 11.51 37.80 -4.84
C ASP A 431 10.52 38.88 -4.36
N GLU A 432 9.25 38.70 -4.73
CA GLU A 432 8.17 39.66 -4.53
C GLU A 432 8.45 41.01 -5.23
N TYR A 433 8.89 40.95 -6.49
CA TYR A 433 9.20 42.10 -7.34
C TYR A 433 10.41 42.95 -6.89
N LYS A 434 11.24 42.43 -5.99
CA LYS A 434 12.46 43.12 -5.50
C LYS A 434 13.67 42.90 -6.39
N SER A 435 13.71 41.81 -7.15
CA SER A 435 14.83 41.43 -8.01
C SER A 435 14.34 40.79 -9.30
N ILE A 436 15.18 40.78 -10.33
CA ILE A 436 14.94 40.09 -11.60
C ILE A 436 16.00 39.02 -11.88
N GLU A 437 16.95 38.85 -10.97
CA GLU A 437 18.15 38.02 -11.15
C GLU A 437 17.82 36.57 -11.54
N TYR A 438 16.81 35.96 -10.92
CA TYR A 438 16.43 34.58 -11.20
C TYR A 438 15.72 34.43 -12.55
N ILE A 439 14.94 35.44 -12.95
CA ILE A 439 14.34 35.49 -14.29
C ILE A 439 15.43 35.65 -15.33
N ASP A 440 16.42 36.50 -15.10
CA ASP A 440 17.55 36.68 -16.01
C ASP A 440 18.32 35.37 -16.23
N LYS A 441 18.65 34.64 -15.16
CA LYS A 441 19.30 33.32 -15.28
C LYS A 441 18.51 32.35 -16.16
N ILE A 442 17.18 32.35 -16.02
CA ILE A 442 16.29 31.51 -16.84
C ILE A 442 16.30 31.96 -18.29
N ILE A 443 16.16 33.27 -18.52
CA ILE A 443 16.17 33.88 -19.84
C ILE A 443 17.47 33.55 -20.59
N ASP A 444 18.63 33.69 -19.95
CA ASP A 444 19.94 33.46 -20.56
C ASP A 444 20.08 32.00 -21.04
N VAL A 445 19.55 31.03 -20.28
CA VAL A 445 19.55 29.62 -20.69
C VAL A 445 18.60 29.37 -21.87
N ILE A 446 17.45 30.02 -21.89
CA ILE A 446 16.49 29.91 -23.01
C ILE A 446 17.09 30.53 -24.27
N GLU A 447 17.72 31.70 -24.16
CA GLU A 447 18.40 32.40 -25.26
C GLU A 447 19.48 31.52 -25.88
N TYR A 448 20.37 30.98 -25.04
CA TYR A 448 21.45 30.11 -25.47
C TYR A 448 20.95 28.85 -26.19
N LYS A 449 19.83 28.26 -25.74
CA LYS A 449 19.31 27.00 -26.30
C LYS A 449 18.39 27.19 -27.50
N ASN A 450 17.54 28.21 -27.51
CA ASN A 450 16.58 28.45 -28.58
C ASN A 450 16.14 29.93 -28.61
N PHE A 451 16.80 30.71 -29.46
CA PHE A 451 16.57 32.15 -29.61
C PHE A 451 15.12 32.52 -29.98
N ASN A 452 14.45 31.73 -30.83
CA ASN A 452 13.05 31.99 -31.21
C ASN A 452 12.09 31.85 -30.03
N LEU A 453 12.34 30.86 -29.17
CA LEU A 453 11.60 30.64 -27.94
C LEU A 453 11.93 31.70 -26.89
N TYR A 454 13.17 32.17 -26.82
CA TYR A 454 13.58 33.31 -26.01
C TYR A 454 12.76 34.56 -26.35
N ILE A 455 12.69 34.96 -27.63
CA ILE A 455 11.90 36.12 -28.05
C ILE A 455 10.45 36.00 -27.58
N LYS A 456 9.83 34.83 -27.81
CA LYS A 456 8.44 34.58 -27.37
C LYS A 456 8.28 34.71 -25.86
N PHE A 457 9.22 34.15 -25.10
CA PHE A 457 9.17 34.17 -23.65
C PHE A 457 9.36 35.59 -23.09
N VAL A 458 10.27 36.39 -23.66
CA VAL A 458 10.47 37.79 -23.23
C VAL A 458 9.23 38.63 -23.54
N PHE A 459 8.62 38.50 -24.72
CA PHE A 459 7.35 39.20 -25.01
C PHE A 459 6.23 38.78 -24.07
N TYR A 460 6.16 37.50 -23.73
CA TYR A 460 5.22 37.01 -22.73
C TYR A 460 5.46 37.68 -21.37
N LEU A 461 6.70 37.78 -20.90
CA LEU A 461 7.04 38.44 -19.63
C LEU A 461 6.72 39.94 -19.64
N ILE A 462 6.96 40.64 -20.76
CA ILE A 462 6.58 42.05 -20.93
C ILE A 462 5.06 42.20 -20.84
N GLN A 463 4.31 41.39 -21.60
CA GLN A 463 2.85 41.41 -21.56
C GLN A 463 2.32 41.07 -20.17
N PHE A 464 2.98 40.14 -19.47
CA PHE A 464 2.62 39.75 -18.13
C PHE A 464 2.79 40.91 -17.13
N ALA A 465 3.95 41.58 -17.17
CA ALA A 465 4.25 42.71 -16.29
C ALA A 465 3.30 43.89 -16.52
N ILE A 466 2.96 44.20 -17.78
CA ILE A 466 1.98 45.27 -18.10
C ILE A 466 0.60 45.00 -17.48
N ASN A 467 0.23 43.72 -17.35
CA ASN A 467 -1.06 43.31 -16.79
C ASN A 467 -1.02 43.08 -15.27
N ASP A 468 0.12 43.27 -14.60
CA ASP A 468 0.26 43.16 -13.14
C ASP A 468 0.55 44.52 -12.50
N ASN A 469 -0.43 45.05 -11.79
CA ASN A 469 -0.35 46.35 -11.14
C ASN A 469 0.70 46.41 -10.01
N ARG A 470 1.26 45.25 -9.62
CA ARG A 470 2.27 45.12 -8.55
C ARG A 470 3.70 45.24 -9.06
N PHE A 471 3.92 45.15 -10.37
CA PHE A 471 5.23 45.35 -10.97
C PHE A 471 5.54 46.85 -11.11
N ASP A 472 6.79 47.24 -10.86
CA ASP A 472 7.33 48.45 -11.49
C ASP A 472 7.53 48.15 -12.98
N VAL A 473 6.44 48.35 -13.74
CA VAL A 473 6.38 48.09 -15.18
C VAL A 473 7.49 48.85 -15.91
N THR A 474 7.85 50.05 -15.45
CA THR A 474 8.87 50.86 -16.12
C THR A 474 10.25 50.22 -15.99
N ILE A 475 10.65 49.79 -14.80
CA ILE A 475 11.98 49.17 -14.62
C ILE A 475 12.05 47.80 -15.30
N TYR A 476 11.02 46.96 -15.12
CA TYR A 476 11.02 45.59 -15.62
C TYR A 476 10.89 45.51 -17.14
N VAL A 477 9.99 46.30 -17.74
CA VAL A 477 9.82 46.31 -19.20
C VAL A 477 11.02 46.93 -19.89
N ASN A 478 11.62 47.99 -19.33
CA ASN A 478 12.83 48.58 -19.90
C ASN A 478 13.99 47.58 -19.90
N HIS A 479 14.21 46.86 -18.80
CA HIS A 479 15.25 45.81 -18.73
C HIS A 479 15.06 44.71 -19.79
N LEU A 480 13.83 44.18 -19.92
CA LEU A 480 13.52 43.16 -20.92
C LEU A 480 13.63 43.70 -22.35
N HIS A 481 13.26 44.96 -22.57
CA HIS A 481 13.41 45.64 -23.86
C HIS A 481 14.89 45.85 -24.21
N ASP A 482 15.73 46.24 -23.25
CA ASP A 482 17.17 46.42 -23.44
C ASP A 482 17.84 45.09 -23.81
N LYS A 483 17.44 43.98 -23.17
CA LYS A 483 17.88 42.63 -23.56
C LYS A 483 17.50 42.26 -24.99
N LEU A 484 16.28 42.58 -25.44
CA LEU A 484 15.88 42.35 -26.83
C LEU A 484 16.65 43.24 -27.80
N SER A 485 16.89 44.50 -27.42
CA SER A 485 17.58 45.50 -28.24
C SER A 485 19.06 45.19 -28.43
N ALA A 486 19.68 44.43 -27.52
CA ALA A 486 21.06 43.96 -27.67
C ALA A 486 21.25 43.00 -28.88
N HIS A 487 20.16 42.49 -29.46
CA HIS A 487 20.17 41.59 -30.63
C HIS A 487 19.60 42.22 -31.90
N ALA A 488 19.15 43.48 -31.84
CA ALA A 488 18.67 44.26 -32.98
C ALA A 488 19.82 45.09 -33.58
#